data_AF-A0A6J6CWG4-F1
#
_entry.id   AF-A0A6J6CWG4-F1
#
_cell.length_a   1.000
_cell.length_b   1.000
_cell.length_c   1.000
_cell.angle_alpha   90.00
_cell.angle_beta   90.00
_cell.angle_gamma   90.00
#
_symmetry.space_group_name_H-M   'P 1'
#
loop_
_entity.id
_entity.type
_entity.pdbx_description
1 polymer ?
#
loop_
_entity_poly.entity_id
_entity_poly.type
_entity_poly.pdbx_seq_one_letter_code
_entity_poly.pdbx_strand_id
1 'polypeptide(L)'
;MIRGTFANIRLRNQLLDNVEGGYTRDFTTTDGVQSFIYDASQNYQAARTPLVILAGKEYGSGSSRDWAAKGTSLLGVRAVITESFERIHRSNLIGMGVLPLQFPAGSSAESLGLDGTEIFEIEGVDALNAGVTPKTLKVTAKPSAHSAAGKAEVQFDAVLRIDTPGEADYFRHGGILQYVLRSLVSA
;
A
#
# COMPACT_ATOMS: atom_id res chain seq x y z
N MET A 1 3.85 -13.54 -14.27
CA MET A 1 3.82 -13.37 -12.80
C MET A 1 3.20 -12.04 -12.37
N ILE A 2 3.64 -10.87 -12.87
CA ILE A 2 3.07 -9.55 -12.45
C ILE A 2 1.55 -9.48 -12.68
N ARG A 3 1.08 -9.87 -13.87
CA ARG A 3 -0.37 -9.92 -14.20
C ARG A 3 -1.20 -10.84 -13.31
N GLY A 4 -0.56 -11.79 -12.60
CA GLY A 4 -1.23 -12.70 -11.66
C GLY A 4 -1.31 -12.15 -10.23
N THR A 5 -0.71 -10.99 -9.96
CA THR A 5 -0.75 -10.33 -8.65
C THR A 5 -2.16 -9.81 -8.41
N PHE A 6 -2.76 -10.17 -7.27
CA PHE A 6 -4.18 -9.91 -6.96
C PHE A 6 -5.18 -10.46 -7.99
N ALA A 7 -4.80 -11.44 -8.82
CA ALA A 7 -5.69 -12.04 -9.82
C ALA A 7 -6.44 -13.29 -9.31
N ASN A 8 -6.52 -13.49 -7.99
CA ASN A 8 -7.22 -14.65 -7.43
C ASN A 8 -8.73 -14.51 -7.71
N ILE A 9 -9.35 -15.57 -8.24
CA ILE A 9 -10.78 -15.60 -8.57
C ILE A 9 -11.71 -15.38 -7.35
N ARG A 10 -11.19 -15.54 -6.12
CA ARG A 10 -11.92 -15.32 -4.86
C ARG A 10 -11.58 -13.99 -4.19
N LEU A 11 -10.74 -13.15 -4.80
CA LEU A 11 -10.45 -11.84 -4.23
C LEU A 11 -11.74 -10.99 -4.23
N ARG A 12 -12.02 -10.34 -3.10
CA ARG A 12 -13.13 -9.40 -2.95
C ARG A 12 -12.56 -8.01 -2.73
N ASN A 13 -12.79 -7.12 -3.69
CA ASN A 13 -12.37 -5.73 -3.60
C ASN A 13 -13.56 -4.86 -3.21
N GLN A 14 -13.46 -4.15 -2.08
CA GLN A 14 -14.56 -3.34 -1.53
C GLN A 14 -14.91 -2.11 -2.38
N LEU A 15 -14.11 -1.78 -3.39
CA LEU A 15 -14.47 -0.78 -4.41
C LEU A 15 -15.56 -1.26 -5.39
N LEU A 16 -15.89 -2.55 -5.35
CA LEU A 16 -16.84 -3.19 -6.26
C LEU A 16 -17.96 -3.90 -5.49
N ASP A 17 -19.16 -3.84 -6.03
CA ASP A 17 -20.34 -4.44 -5.40
C ASP A 17 -20.50 -5.89 -5.85
N ASN A 18 -20.30 -6.83 -4.92
CA ASN A 18 -20.49 -8.28 -5.12
C ASN A 18 -19.71 -8.88 -6.32
N VAL A 19 -18.52 -8.34 -6.62
CA VAL A 19 -17.61 -8.88 -7.64
C VAL A 19 -16.47 -9.65 -6.97
N GLU A 20 -16.27 -10.90 -7.39
CA GLU A 20 -15.08 -11.69 -7.06
C GLU A 20 -14.11 -11.73 -8.24
N GLY A 21 -12.81 -11.69 -7.95
CA GLY A 21 -11.74 -11.77 -8.93
C GLY A 21 -10.74 -10.63 -8.84
N GLY A 22 -9.80 -10.62 -9.78
CA GLY A 22 -8.75 -9.61 -9.88
C GLY A 22 -9.21 -8.28 -10.45
N TYR A 23 -10.30 -7.74 -9.92
CA TYR A 23 -10.94 -6.52 -10.39
C TYR A 23 -10.80 -5.37 -9.40
N THR A 24 -10.81 -4.15 -9.92
CA THR A 24 -10.85 -2.90 -9.16
C THR A 24 -11.59 -1.83 -9.96
N ARG A 25 -11.79 -0.65 -9.37
CA ARG A 25 -12.13 0.56 -10.12
C ARG A 25 -10.88 1.27 -10.59
N ASP A 26 -10.90 1.73 -11.84
CA ASP A 26 -9.86 2.57 -12.40
C ASP A 26 -10.29 4.05 -12.38
N PHE A 27 -9.92 4.73 -11.29
CA PHE A 27 -10.20 6.16 -11.09
C PHE A 27 -9.33 7.10 -11.95
N THR A 28 -8.43 6.58 -12.80
CA THR A 28 -7.77 7.42 -13.82
C THR A 28 -8.74 7.85 -14.93
N THR A 29 -9.86 7.13 -15.06
CA THR A 29 -10.98 7.48 -15.95
C THR A 29 -12.02 8.31 -15.21
N THR A 30 -12.78 9.15 -15.92
CA THR A 30 -13.85 9.97 -15.32
C THR A 30 -14.95 9.13 -14.67
N ASP A 31 -15.24 7.95 -15.21
CA ASP A 31 -16.35 7.11 -14.74
C ASP A 31 -15.93 6.06 -13.69
N GLY A 32 -14.63 5.96 -13.38
CA GLY A 32 -14.14 4.99 -12.39
C GLY A 32 -14.43 3.55 -12.79
N VAL A 33 -14.21 3.20 -14.06
CA VAL A 33 -14.67 1.93 -14.66
C VAL A 33 -14.07 0.70 -13.98
N GLN A 34 -14.86 -0.35 -13.84
CA GLN A 34 -14.36 -1.65 -13.39
C GLN A 34 -13.32 -2.18 -14.40
N SER A 35 -12.13 -2.50 -13.91
CA SER A 35 -11.00 -2.96 -14.71
C SER A 35 -10.28 -4.10 -13.99
N PHE A 36 -9.45 -4.86 -14.72
CA PHE A 36 -8.49 -5.75 -14.07
C PHE A 36 -7.47 -4.92 -13.28
N ILE A 37 -7.06 -5.43 -12.11
CA ILE A 37 -6.11 -4.73 -11.23
C ILE A 37 -4.81 -4.40 -11.96
N TYR A 38 -4.29 -5.33 -12.76
CA TYR A 38 -3.07 -5.08 -13.53
C TYR A 38 -3.25 -3.94 -14.54
N ASP A 39 -4.35 -3.92 -15.29
CA ASP A 39 -4.58 -2.89 -16.32
C ASP A 39 -4.76 -1.51 -15.69
N ALA A 40 -5.54 -1.41 -14.62
CA ALA A 40 -5.65 -0.20 -13.83
C ALA A 40 -4.27 0.26 -13.32
N SER A 41 -3.46 -0.67 -12.79
CA SER A 41 -2.12 -0.33 -12.31
C SER A 41 -1.20 0.22 -13.42
N GLN A 42 -1.33 -0.27 -14.66
CA GLN A 42 -0.58 0.27 -15.79
C GLN A 42 -0.99 1.72 -16.10
N ASN A 43 -2.29 2.03 -16.03
CA ASN A 43 -2.79 3.39 -16.25
C ASN A 43 -2.26 4.36 -15.18
N TYR A 44 -2.32 3.96 -13.90
CA TYR A 44 -1.74 4.74 -12.81
C TYR A 44 -0.22 4.96 -12.96
N GLN A 45 0.52 3.93 -13.39
CA GLN A 45 1.96 4.05 -13.67
C GLN A 45 2.24 5.02 -14.83
N ALA A 46 1.47 4.94 -15.91
CA ALA A 46 1.58 5.87 -17.04
C ALA A 46 1.30 7.32 -16.60
N ALA A 47 0.32 7.51 -15.72
CA ALA A 47 -0.01 8.78 -15.08
C ALA A 47 0.96 9.20 -13.95
N ARG A 48 1.99 8.38 -13.65
CA ARG A 48 2.96 8.59 -12.55
C ARG A 48 2.31 8.81 -11.18
N THR A 49 1.14 8.21 -10.98
CA THR A 49 0.39 8.33 -9.74
C THR A 49 0.67 7.09 -8.87
N PRO A 50 1.24 7.25 -7.66
CA PRO A 50 1.53 6.12 -6.78
C PRO A 50 0.24 5.50 -6.23
N LEU A 51 0.27 4.20 -5.95
CA LEU A 51 -0.87 3.47 -5.42
C LEU A 51 -0.72 3.17 -3.92
N VAL A 52 -1.86 3.10 -3.22
CA VAL A 52 -1.98 2.64 -1.83
C VAL A 52 -3.00 1.50 -1.78
N ILE A 53 -2.75 0.52 -0.93
CA ILE A 53 -3.74 -0.53 -0.60
C ILE A 53 -4.30 -0.26 0.79
N LEU A 54 -5.62 -0.27 0.93
CA LEU A 54 -6.30 -0.42 2.21
C LEU A 54 -6.64 -1.89 2.45
N ALA A 55 -6.42 -2.39 3.67
CA ALA A 55 -6.72 -3.77 4.03
C ALA A 55 -7.21 -3.92 5.47
N GLY A 56 -7.83 -5.06 5.77
CA GLY A 56 -8.36 -5.37 7.10
C GLY A 56 -7.31 -5.99 8.02
N LYS A 57 -7.70 -7.04 8.75
CA LYS A 57 -6.82 -7.78 9.65
C LYS A 57 -6.01 -8.86 8.93
N GLU A 58 -4.87 -9.21 9.51
CA GLU A 58 -4.00 -10.30 9.08
C GLU A 58 -3.60 -10.23 7.59
N TYR A 59 -3.37 -9.00 7.09
CA TYR A 59 -2.98 -8.79 5.70
C TYR A 59 -1.67 -9.53 5.38
N GLY A 60 -1.74 -10.40 4.37
CA GLY A 60 -0.63 -11.25 3.96
C GLY A 60 -0.59 -12.64 4.62
N SER A 61 -1.64 -13.03 5.34
CA SER A 61 -1.75 -14.38 5.91
C SER A 61 -1.73 -15.48 4.83
N GLY A 62 -1.18 -16.64 5.20
CA GLY A 62 -1.04 -17.80 4.32
C GLY A 62 0.41 -18.14 3.98
N SER A 63 0.60 -18.91 2.91
CA SER A 63 1.95 -19.31 2.47
C SER A 63 2.76 -18.09 2.02
N SER A 64 3.94 -17.93 2.62
CA SER A 64 4.90 -16.91 2.18
C SER A 64 5.31 -17.21 0.74
N ARG A 65 4.83 -16.38 -0.18
CA ARG A 65 5.23 -16.41 -1.59
C ARG A 65 6.02 -15.15 -1.85
N ASP A 66 7.28 -15.28 -2.29
CA ASP A 66 8.15 -14.15 -2.63
C ASP A 66 7.47 -13.15 -3.56
N TRP A 67 6.57 -13.65 -4.40
CA TRP A 67 5.79 -12.85 -5.33
C TRP A 67 4.72 -11.95 -4.69
N ALA A 68 4.27 -12.22 -3.47
CA ALA A 68 3.21 -11.43 -2.83
C ALA A 68 3.66 -9.98 -2.59
N ALA A 69 4.86 -9.77 -2.06
CA ALA A 69 5.42 -8.42 -1.88
C ALA A 69 6.00 -7.86 -3.19
N LYS A 70 6.73 -8.68 -3.96
CA LYS A 70 7.34 -8.23 -5.22
C LYS A 70 6.29 -7.82 -6.25
N GLY A 71 5.22 -8.59 -6.39
CA GLY A 71 4.08 -8.25 -7.25
C GLY A 71 3.43 -6.95 -6.81
N THR A 72 3.19 -6.76 -5.51
CA THR A 72 2.62 -5.51 -4.96
C THR A 72 3.45 -4.29 -5.36
N SER A 73 4.76 -4.34 -5.15
CA SER A 73 5.69 -3.25 -5.55
C SER A 73 5.69 -3.02 -7.06
N LEU A 74 5.72 -4.08 -7.88
CA LEU A 74 5.73 -3.99 -9.35
C LEU A 74 4.41 -3.47 -9.96
N LEU A 75 3.30 -3.56 -9.24
CA LEU A 75 2.05 -2.90 -9.63
C LEU A 75 2.08 -1.38 -9.38
N GLY A 76 3.09 -0.85 -8.68
CA GLY A 76 3.24 0.58 -8.39
C GLY A 76 2.72 0.98 -7.01
N VAL A 77 2.41 0.00 -6.15
CA VAL A 77 1.99 0.26 -4.76
C VAL A 77 3.18 0.76 -3.95
N ARG A 78 3.00 1.90 -3.28
CA ARG A 78 4.04 2.54 -2.45
C ARG A 78 3.77 2.42 -0.96
N ALA A 79 2.51 2.23 -0.58
CA ALA A 79 2.13 1.98 0.81
C ALA A 79 0.98 0.98 0.92
N VAL A 80 0.94 0.27 2.05
CA VAL A 80 -0.21 -0.53 2.49
C VAL A 80 -0.64 0.01 3.84
N ILE A 81 -1.92 0.33 4.01
CA ILE A 81 -2.52 0.74 5.28
C ILE A 81 -3.52 -0.33 5.70
N THR A 82 -3.32 -0.94 6.86
CA THR A 82 -4.10 -2.12 7.27
C THR A 82 -4.42 -2.13 8.76
N GLU A 83 -5.41 -2.90 9.21
CA GLU A 83 -5.63 -3.08 10.65
C GLU A 83 -4.51 -3.91 11.29
N SER A 84 -4.05 -4.97 10.62
CA SER A 84 -2.88 -5.76 11.04
C SER A 84 -2.23 -6.52 9.90
N PHE A 85 -0.92 -6.76 10.04
CA PHE A 85 -0.13 -7.55 9.10
C PHE A 85 0.16 -8.96 9.64
N GLU A 86 0.27 -9.93 8.74
CA GLU A 86 1.10 -11.12 9.01
C GLU A 86 2.58 -10.70 9.07
N ARG A 87 3.32 -11.24 10.03
CA ARG A 87 4.69 -10.80 10.39
C ARG A 87 5.68 -10.94 9.22
N ILE A 88 5.69 -12.08 8.53
CA ILE A 88 6.63 -12.35 7.42
C ILE A 88 6.27 -11.47 6.21
N HIS A 89 4.99 -11.36 5.88
CA HIS A 89 4.53 -10.53 4.78
C HIS A 89 4.89 -9.05 4.97
N ARG A 90 4.74 -8.53 6.20
CA ARG A 90 5.20 -7.17 6.56
C ARG A 90 6.67 -6.96 6.20
N SER A 91 7.57 -7.83 6.67
CA SER A 91 9.00 -7.71 6.37
C SER A 91 9.30 -7.84 4.87
N ASN A 92 8.55 -8.68 4.14
CA ASN A 92 8.70 -8.79 2.70
C ASN A 92 8.31 -7.51 1.95
N LEU A 93 7.24 -6.81 2.38
CA LEU A 93 6.84 -5.52 1.82
C LEU A 93 7.94 -4.46 1.98
N ILE A 94 8.51 -4.37 3.19
CA ILE A 94 9.65 -3.48 3.48
C ILE A 94 10.83 -3.82 2.57
N GLY A 95 11.14 -5.12 2.43
CA GLY A 95 12.20 -5.60 1.55
C GLY A 95 12.00 -5.22 0.07
N MET A 96 10.76 -4.94 -0.34
CA MET A 96 10.39 -4.49 -1.69
C MET A 96 10.15 -2.97 -1.77
N GLY A 97 10.47 -2.21 -0.71
CA GLY A 97 10.34 -0.75 -0.67
C GLY A 97 8.89 -0.25 -0.52
N VAL A 98 7.97 -1.10 -0.05
CA VAL A 98 6.56 -0.73 0.21
C VAL A 98 6.41 -0.36 1.68
N LEU A 99 5.83 0.82 1.95
CA LEU A 99 5.67 1.37 3.29
C LEU A 99 4.55 0.64 4.05
N PRO A 100 4.83 -0.06 5.17
CA PRO A 100 3.82 -0.78 5.93
C PRO A 100 3.23 0.11 7.03
N LEU A 101 1.97 0.51 6.86
CA LEU A 101 1.23 1.33 7.81
C LEU A 101 0.11 0.53 8.45
N GLN A 102 -0.11 0.76 9.74
CA GLN A 102 -1.32 0.32 10.41
C GLN A 102 -2.21 1.50 10.79
N PHE A 103 -3.52 1.29 10.74
CA PHE A 103 -4.45 2.22 11.38
C PHE A 103 -4.14 2.35 12.89
N PRO A 104 -4.55 3.45 13.54
CA PRO A 104 -4.53 3.56 14.99
C PRO A 104 -5.19 2.35 15.64
N ALA A 105 -4.75 1.99 16.85
CA ALA A 105 -5.30 0.83 17.55
C ALA A 105 -6.83 0.95 17.70
N GLY A 106 -7.56 -0.05 17.19
CA GLY A 106 -9.03 -0.08 17.21
C GLY A 106 -9.70 0.62 16.02
N SER A 107 -8.96 1.29 15.14
CA SER A 107 -9.47 1.90 13.92
C SER A 107 -9.33 1.00 12.70
N SER A 108 -10.21 1.18 11.73
CA SER A 108 -10.20 0.55 10.41
C SER A 108 -10.56 1.57 9.32
N ALA A 109 -10.51 1.16 8.05
CA ALA A 109 -11.04 1.98 6.96
C ALA A 109 -12.51 2.35 7.20
N GLU A 110 -13.33 1.36 7.57
CA GLU A 110 -14.75 1.55 7.86
C GLU A 110 -15.00 2.51 9.03
N SER A 111 -14.30 2.34 10.17
CA SER A 111 -14.52 3.19 11.34
C SER A 111 -14.11 4.65 11.11
N LEU A 112 -13.19 4.88 10.17
CA LEU A 112 -12.72 6.20 9.75
C LEU A 112 -13.54 6.78 8.58
N GLY A 113 -14.52 6.03 8.05
CA GLY A 113 -15.33 6.45 6.92
C GLY A 113 -14.58 6.47 5.57
N LEU A 114 -13.46 5.75 5.48
CA LEU A 114 -12.68 5.60 4.26
C LEU A 114 -13.35 4.58 3.33
N ASP A 115 -13.58 4.95 2.08
CA ASP A 115 -14.19 4.08 1.06
C ASP A 115 -13.23 3.75 -0.10
N GLY A 116 -12.01 4.29 -0.07
CA GLY A 116 -10.98 4.04 -1.07
C GLY A 116 -11.10 4.91 -2.32
N THR A 117 -12.05 5.84 -2.36
CA THR A 117 -12.13 6.87 -3.42
C THR A 117 -11.24 8.08 -3.15
N GLU A 118 -10.63 8.16 -1.97
CA GLU A 118 -9.82 9.29 -1.54
C GLU A 118 -8.40 9.27 -2.14
N ILE A 119 -7.79 10.45 -2.14
CA ILE A 119 -6.35 10.63 -2.41
C ILE A 119 -5.63 10.66 -1.07
N PHE A 120 -4.63 9.78 -0.91
CA PHE A 120 -3.89 9.62 0.33
C PHE A 120 -2.55 10.38 0.27
N GLU A 121 -2.37 11.31 1.21
CA GLU A 121 -1.10 11.96 1.50
C GLU A 121 -0.50 11.37 2.78
N ILE A 122 0.79 11.01 2.75
CA ILE A 122 1.50 10.42 3.88
C ILE A 122 2.73 11.30 4.17
N GLU A 123 2.70 11.98 5.31
CA GLU A 123 3.72 12.97 5.71
C GLU A 123 4.72 12.38 6.72
N GLY A 124 5.97 12.87 6.69
CA GLY A 124 7.03 12.49 7.65
C GLY A 124 7.89 11.28 7.26
N VAL A 125 7.68 10.71 6.06
CA VAL A 125 8.47 9.58 5.54
C VAL A 125 9.96 9.94 5.38
N ASP A 126 10.25 11.19 5.08
CA ASP A 126 11.59 11.76 4.87
C ASP A 126 12.48 11.69 6.12
N ALA A 127 11.90 11.63 7.32
CA ALA A 127 12.64 11.42 8.57
C ALA A 127 13.50 10.14 8.53
N LEU A 128 13.07 9.12 7.78
CA LEU A 128 13.85 7.90 7.56
C LEU A 128 15.22 8.21 6.93
N ASN A 129 15.32 9.19 6.02
CA ASN A 129 16.58 9.56 5.40
C ASN A 129 17.60 10.13 6.41
N ALA A 130 17.13 10.68 7.53
CA ALA A 130 17.96 11.17 8.63
C ALA A 130 18.32 10.07 9.65
N GLY A 131 17.99 8.80 9.37
CA GLY A 131 18.23 7.68 10.30
C GLY A 131 17.24 7.61 11.46
N VAL A 132 16.17 8.43 11.44
CA VAL A 132 15.10 8.41 12.44
C VAL A 132 13.96 7.56 11.90
N THR A 133 13.47 6.60 12.68
CA THR A 133 12.25 5.85 12.36
C THR A 133 11.10 6.36 13.22
N PRO A 134 10.20 7.21 12.68
CA PRO A 134 9.02 7.67 13.41
C PRO A 134 8.14 6.49 13.85
N LYS A 135 7.50 6.61 15.01
CA LYS A 135 6.53 5.59 15.46
C LYS A 135 5.24 5.65 14.65
N THR A 136 4.85 6.85 14.22
CA THR A 136 3.66 7.13 13.43
C THR A 136 3.98 8.09 12.30
N LEU A 137 3.16 8.06 11.27
CA LEU A 137 3.15 9.01 10.16
C LEU A 137 1.74 9.59 10.02
N LYS A 138 1.66 10.87 9.72
CA LYS A 138 0.36 11.53 9.50
C LYS A 138 -0.16 11.15 8.13
N VAL A 139 -1.39 10.64 8.10
CA VAL A 139 -2.11 10.31 6.87
C VAL A 139 -3.31 11.24 6.72
N THR A 140 -3.41 11.87 5.55
CA THR A 140 -4.54 12.71 5.16
C THR A 140 -5.23 12.06 3.95
N ALA A 141 -6.50 11.69 4.09
CA ALA A 141 -7.33 11.16 3.02
C ALA A 141 -8.27 12.26 2.52
N LYS A 142 -8.01 12.77 1.31
CA LYS A 142 -8.77 13.86 0.68
C LYS A 142 -9.81 13.30 -0.28
N PRO A 143 -11.06 13.77 -0.24
CA PRO A 143 -12.06 13.41 -1.24
C PRO A 143 -11.57 13.70 -2.66
N SER A 144 -11.88 12.82 -3.60
CA SER A 144 -11.58 13.01 -5.03
C SER A 144 -12.86 13.29 -5.82
N ALA A 145 -12.73 13.43 -7.15
CA ALA A 145 -13.88 13.51 -8.05
C ALA A 145 -14.77 12.25 -8.03
N HIS A 146 -14.24 11.12 -7.54
CA HIS A 146 -14.97 9.84 -7.41
C HIS A 146 -15.61 9.65 -6.03
N SER A 147 -15.32 10.54 -5.08
CA SER A 147 -15.91 10.50 -3.75
C SER A 147 -17.35 11.04 -3.76
N ALA A 148 -18.16 10.56 -2.80
CA ALA A 148 -19.50 11.08 -2.61
C ALA A 148 -19.48 12.60 -2.31
N ALA A 149 -20.48 13.33 -2.84
CA ALA A 149 -20.61 14.76 -2.61
C ALA A 149 -20.70 15.08 -1.11
N GLY A 150 -19.91 16.05 -0.66
CA GLY A 150 -19.87 16.46 0.75
C GLY A 150 -19.07 15.54 1.67
N LYS A 151 -18.38 14.52 1.13
CA LYS A 151 -17.43 13.72 1.91
C LYS A 151 -16.35 14.63 2.52
N ALA A 152 -16.07 14.44 3.80
CA ALA A 152 -15.07 15.22 4.53
C ALA A 152 -13.67 14.63 4.36
N GLU A 153 -12.65 15.47 4.52
CA GLU A 153 -11.27 15.03 4.70
C GLU A 153 -11.13 14.26 6.02
N VAL A 154 -10.35 13.19 6.01
CA VAL A 154 -10.06 12.37 7.18
C VAL A 154 -8.57 12.41 7.46
N GLN A 155 -8.18 12.70 8.71
CA GLN A 155 -6.79 12.70 9.15
C GLN A 155 -6.60 11.72 10.31
N PHE A 156 -5.51 10.96 10.28
CA PHE A 156 -5.14 10.05 11.35
C PHE A 156 -3.63 9.78 11.39
N ASP A 157 -3.13 9.41 12.57
CA ASP A 157 -1.75 8.98 12.74
C ASP A 157 -1.64 7.46 12.53
N ALA A 158 -1.12 7.05 11.38
CA ALA A 158 -0.88 5.65 11.08
C ALA A 158 0.40 5.16 11.76
N VAL A 159 0.38 3.98 12.39
CA VAL A 159 1.56 3.37 12.99
C VAL A 159 2.50 2.89 11.88
N LEU A 160 3.75 3.36 11.89
CA LEU A 160 4.77 2.91 10.96
C LEU A 160 5.35 1.58 11.44
N ARG A 161 5.17 0.53 10.64
CA ARG A 161 5.57 -0.83 11.00
C ARG A 161 6.90 -1.22 10.40
N ILE A 162 7.91 -0.38 10.63
CA ILE A 162 9.33 -0.70 10.49
C ILE A 162 9.86 -0.95 11.90
N ASP A 163 10.06 -2.22 12.25
CA ASP A 163 10.21 -2.64 13.64
C ASP A 163 11.69 -2.78 14.06
N THR A 164 12.62 -2.77 13.09
CA THR A 164 14.06 -2.94 13.36
C THR A 164 14.91 -1.94 12.55
N PRO A 165 16.13 -1.62 13.02
CA PRO A 165 17.07 -0.79 12.26
C PRO A 165 17.40 -1.37 10.88
N GLY A 166 17.58 -2.69 10.77
CA GLY A 166 17.86 -3.33 9.48
C GLY A 166 16.72 -3.22 8.47
N GLU A 167 15.46 -3.30 8.93
CA GLU A 167 14.28 -3.03 8.10
C GLU A 167 14.27 -1.56 7.62
N ALA A 168 14.63 -0.62 8.50
CA ALA A 168 14.75 0.79 8.12
C ALA A 168 15.84 0.98 7.05
N ASP A 169 16.98 0.31 7.19
CA ASP A 169 18.07 0.35 6.20
C ASP A 169 17.60 -0.17 4.84
N TYR A 170 16.92 -1.31 4.81
CA TYR A 170 16.37 -1.85 3.56
C TYR A 170 15.42 -0.86 2.90
N PHE A 171 14.49 -0.28 3.66
CA PHE A 171 13.52 0.67 3.13
C PHE A 171 14.20 1.91 2.54
N ARG A 172 15.16 2.51 3.25
CA ARG A 172 15.91 3.71 2.80
C ARG A 172 16.66 3.50 1.49
N HIS A 173 17.09 2.27 1.22
CA HIS A 173 17.76 1.92 -0.03
C HIS A 173 16.78 1.54 -1.16
N GLY A 174 15.47 1.59 -0.92
CA GLY A 174 14.44 1.19 -1.88
C GLY A 174 14.20 -0.33 -1.93
N GLY A 175 14.67 -1.07 -0.92
CA GLY A 175 14.51 -2.51 -0.79
C GLY A 175 15.81 -3.26 -0.50
N ILE A 176 15.67 -4.51 -0.05
CA ILE A 176 16.79 -5.36 0.38
C ILE A 176 17.80 -5.62 -0.74
N LEU A 177 17.34 -5.84 -1.98
CA LEU A 177 18.24 -6.09 -3.11
C LEU A 177 19.10 -4.87 -3.42
N GLN A 178 18.51 -3.68 -3.38
CA GLN A 178 19.23 -2.43 -3.63
C GLN A 178 20.22 -2.13 -2.51
N TYR A 179 19.84 -2.38 -1.26
CA TYR A 179 20.75 -2.31 -0.12
C TYR A 179 21.97 -3.21 -0.32
N VAL A 180 21.76 -4.51 -0.58
CA VAL A 180 22.85 -5.48 -0.76
C VAL A 180 23.77 -5.09 -1.92
N LEU A 181 23.21 -4.74 -3.07
CA LEU A 181 24.00 -4.35 -4.25
C LEU A 181 24.87 -3.12 -3.98
N ARG A 182 24.33 -2.10 -3.31
CA ARG A 182 25.10 -0.89 -2.96
C ARG A 182 26.21 -1.20 -1.96
N SER A 183 25.94 -2.04 -0.96
CA SER A 183 26.95 -2.47 0.02
C SER A 183 28.11 -3.23 -0.61
N LEU A 184 27.85 -4.06 -1.64
CA LEU A 184 28.88 -4.80 -2.36
C LEU A 184 29.76 -3.90 -3.25
N VAL A 185 29.22 -2.81 -3.78
CA VAL A 185 29.98 -1.84 -4.61
C VAL A 185 30.80 -0.89 -3.74
N SER A 186 30.38 -0.64 -2.50
CA SER A 186 31.10 0.20 -1.54
C SER A 186 32.15 -0.53 -0.69
N ALA A 187 32.24 -1.86 -0.83
CA ALA A 187 33.22 -2.72 -0.13
C ALA A 187 34.50 -2.87 -0.96
#